data_AF-A0ABD7F563-F1
#
_entry.id   AF-A0ABD7F563-F1
#
_cell.length_a   1.000
_cell.length_b   1.000
_cell.length_c   1.000
_cell.angle_alpha   90.00
_cell.angle_beta   90.00
_cell.angle_gamma   90.00
#
_symmetry.space_group_name_H-M   'P 1'
#
loop_
_entity.id
_entity.type
_entity.pdbx_description
1 polymer ?
#
loop_
_entity_poly.entity_id
_entity_poly.type
_entity_poly.pdbx_seq_one_letter_code
_entity_poly.pdbx_strand_id
1 'polypeptide(L)'
;MGKKLISISMVRNENDVIESFVRHNLELMDEMHIIDHGSSDGTREILIQLKEEGLPVFIYQYQALKYNQEQLVNLLMKQLVAKDEAIDFVFPLDADEFISCPSRIMLEQLLDVIGENRIGMYLWRGYLPTSLQYNPDFTTQFTEQRLETLFTPKVIIPRWAAESCSVIIGCHYMLDKDGNKVKSTLFHSPNYRGLHSWFIEQFSAQFAETNLLWLGHFPIRSLNQHIKKILEKSILIAIKDGSTDIAWENQLRELLDNGMKMDLNDLRLLAYRYRAGSTSLEDPHCKVSHYEPLRKKPLTLKYTSPEAGDPLMTVGHLVLALASGAKDSSLGLKAV
;
A
#
# COMPACT_ATOMS: atom_id res chain seq x y z
N MET A 1 -7.84 0.81 -29.12
CA MET A 1 -6.73 1.48 -28.40
C MET A 1 -6.60 0.80 -27.05
N GLY A 2 -5.38 0.61 -26.56
CA GLY A 2 -5.18 0.15 -25.17
C GLY A 2 -5.57 1.24 -24.18
N LYS A 3 -5.89 0.85 -22.95
CA LYS A 3 -6.25 1.79 -21.87
C LYS A 3 -5.00 2.40 -21.26
N LYS A 4 -4.98 3.70 -20.90
CA LYS A 4 -3.89 4.27 -20.09
C LYS A 4 -4.17 4.08 -18.60
N LEU A 5 -3.28 3.37 -17.92
CA LEU A 5 -3.37 3.00 -16.52
C LEU A 5 -2.28 3.71 -15.71
N ILE A 6 -2.66 4.48 -14.70
CA ILE A 6 -1.69 5.13 -13.81
C ILE A 6 -1.91 4.69 -12.36
N SER A 7 -0.85 4.74 -11.55
CA SER A 7 -0.97 4.57 -10.10
C SER A 7 -0.70 5.87 -9.35
N ILE A 8 -1.33 6.01 -8.18
CA ILE A 8 -1.05 7.09 -7.23
C ILE A 8 -0.72 6.48 -5.88
N SER A 9 0.40 6.90 -5.28
CA SER A 9 0.85 6.40 -4.00
C SER A 9 1.32 7.53 -3.11
N MET A 10 1.14 7.37 -1.79
CA MET A 10 1.78 8.22 -0.79
C MET A 10 2.65 7.33 0.07
N VAL A 11 3.96 7.60 0.08
CA VAL A 11 4.96 6.73 0.69
C VAL A 11 5.77 7.49 1.72
N ARG A 12 6.25 6.79 2.74
CA ARG A 12 7.15 7.34 3.76
C ARG A 12 8.01 6.23 4.32
N ASN A 13 9.32 6.37 4.17
CA ASN A 13 10.30 5.45 4.75
C ASN A 13 10.12 3.98 4.36
N GLU A 14 10.01 3.73 3.06
CA GLU A 14 9.77 2.42 2.46
C GLU A 14 10.99 1.97 1.61
N ASN A 15 12.22 2.34 1.99
CA ASN A 15 13.43 2.04 1.21
C ASN A 15 13.68 0.54 0.98
N ASP A 16 13.13 -0.31 1.85
CA ASP A 16 13.19 -1.77 1.78
C ASP A 16 12.19 -2.37 0.77
N VAL A 17 11.27 -1.58 0.21
CA VAL A 17 10.25 -2.10 -0.71
C VAL A 17 10.04 -1.24 -1.96
N ILE A 18 10.38 0.05 -1.90
CA ILE A 18 9.99 1.03 -2.93
C ILE A 18 10.50 0.68 -4.34
N GLU A 19 11.70 0.10 -4.47
CA GLU A 19 12.20 -0.34 -5.77
C GLU A 19 11.39 -1.52 -6.33
N SER A 20 11.17 -2.55 -5.50
CA SER A 20 10.34 -3.70 -5.86
C SER A 20 8.92 -3.27 -6.23
N PHE A 21 8.34 -2.35 -5.45
CA PHE A 21 7.01 -1.77 -5.67
C PHE A 21 6.91 -1.09 -7.04
N VAL A 22 7.86 -0.22 -7.37
CA VAL A 22 7.89 0.49 -8.66
C VAL A 22 8.08 -0.50 -9.81
N ARG A 23 9.11 -1.35 -9.74
CA ARG A 23 9.46 -2.27 -10.84
C ARG A 23 8.35 -3.27 -11.12
N HIS A 24 7.70 -3.79 -10.09
CA HIS A 24 6.60 -4.74 -10.26
C HIS A 24 5.37 -4.07 -10.87
N ASN A 25 4.90 -2.96 -10.30
CA ASN A 25 3.65 -2.35 -10.75
C ASN A 25 3.79 -1.71 -12.15
N LEU A 26 4.98 -1.23 -12.55
CA LEU A 26 5.24 -0.76 -13.92
C LEU A 26 5.20 -1.86 -15.00
N GLU A 27 5.16 -3.15 -14.65
CA GLU A 27 4.85 -4.20 -15.64
C GLU A 27 3.39 -4.11 -16.11
N LEU A 28 2.53 -3.45 -15.35
CA LEU A 28 1.09 -3.29 -15.60
C LEU A 28 0.67 -1.83 -15.78
N MET A 29 1.35 -0.86 -15.17
CA MET A 29 1.01 0.56 -15.23
C MET A 29 1.84 1.29 -16.30
N ASP A 30 1.28 2.35 -16.88
CA ASP A 30 2.03 3.23 -17.78
C ASP A 30 2.85 4.27 -17.02
N GLU A 31 2.32 4.77 -15.90
CA GLU A 31 2.95 5.80 -15.07
C GLU A 31 2.68 5.55 -13.59
N MET A 32 3.64 5.89 -12.73
CA MET A 32 3.46 5.88 -11.28
C MET A 32 3.71 7.27 -10.70
N HIS A 33 2.69 7.83 -10.04
CA HIS A 33 2.77 9.13 -9.38
C HIS A 33 2.91 8.94 -7.87
N ILE A 34 4.06 9.29 -7.33
CA ILE A 34 4.46 8.96 -5.96
C ILE A 34 4.65 10.24 -5.15
N ILE A 35 3.83 10.39 -4.13
CA ILE A 35 3.93 11.43 -3.12
C ILE A 35 4.88 10.93 -2.03
N ASP A 36 6.10 11.46 -1.98
CA ASP A 36 7.02 11.24 -0.88
C ASP A 36 6.67 12.15 0.31
N HIS A 37 6.17 11.54 1.38
CA HIS A 37 5.74 12.20 2.60
C HIS A 37 6.90 12.42 3.58
N GLY A 38 7.93 13.12 3.10
CA GLY A 38 9.06 13.52 3.91
C GLY A 38 9.87 12.33 4.41
N SER A 39 10.14 11.36 3.54
CA SER A 39 11.05 10.25 3.88
C SER A 39 12.39 10.78 4.38
N SER A 40 12.89 10.14 5.43
CA SER A 40 14.18 10.34 6.10
C SER A 40 15.11 9.14 5.93
N ASP A 41 14.65 8.05 5.31
CA ASP A 41 15.51 6.96 4.83
C ASP A 41 15.85 7.14 3.34
N GLY A 42 16.43 6.11 2.72
CA GLY A 42 16.83 6.12 1.30
C GLY A 42 15.69 6.07 0.27
N THR A 43 14.41 6.18 0.68
CA THR A 43 13.25 6.03 -0.22
C THR A 43 13.29 7.05 -1.36
N ARG A 44 13.60 8.32 -1.06
CA ARG A 44 13.59 9.40 -2.05
C ARG A 44 14.72 9.21 -3.07
N GLU A 45 15.90 8.84 -2.60
CA GLU A 45 17.09 8.62 -3.41
C GLU A 45 16.85 7.47 -4.39
N ILE A 46 16.25 6.38 -3.93
CA ILE A 46 15.87 5.25 -4.79
C ILE A 46 14.85 5.70 -5.86
N LEU A 47 13.83 6.48 -5.49
CA LEU A 47 12.84 6.98 -6.45
C LEU A 47 13.47 7.88 -7.53
N ILE A 48 14.40 8.76 -7.14
CA ILE A 48 15.15 9.62 -8.07
C ILE A 48 15.98 8.76 -9.02
N GLN A 49 16.69 7.76 -8.50
CA GLN A 49 17.49 6.84 -9.33
C GLN A 49 16.64 6.03 -10.31
N LEU A 50 15.44 5.61 -9.91
CA LEU A 50 14.49 4.91 -10.80
C LEU A 50 13.97 5.84 -11.91
N LYS A 51 13.71 7.11 -11.59
CA LYS A 51 13.35 8.13 -12.59
C LYS A 51 14.51 8.42 -13.54
N GLU A 52 15.74 8.54 -13.03
CA GLU A 52 16.96 8.76 -13.82
C GLU A 52 17.31 7.57 -14.72
N GLU A 53 16.95 6.34 -14.30
CA GLU A 53 17.01 5.13 -15.14
C GLU A 53 16.04 5.20 -16.34
N GLY A 54 15.08 6.13 -16.33
CA GLY A 54 14.10 6.32 -17.40
C GLY A 54 12.77 5.60 -17.15
N LEU A 55 12.51 5.10 -15.93
CA LEU A 55 11.19 4.59 -15.59
C LEU A 55 10.18 5.74 -15.48
N PRO A 56 8.91 5.54 -15.89
CA PRO A 56 7.87 6.58 -15.86
C PRO A 56 7.34 6.83 -14.44
N VAL A 57 8.22 7.33 -13.58
CA VAL A 57 7.98 7.64 -12.17
C VAL A 57 7.97 9.16 -11.99
N PHE A 58 6.88 9.69 -11.45
CA PHE A 58 6.70 11.10 -11.15
C PHE A 58 6.66 11.31 -9.64
N ILE A 59 7.56 12.15 -9.14
CA ILE A 59 7.79 12.31 -7.70
C ILE A 59 7.24 13.66 -7.24
N TYR A 60 6.46 13.64 -6.17
CA TYR A 60 5.89 14.83 -5.53
C TYR A 60 6.28 14.85 -4.06
N GLN A 61 6.89 15.92 -3.58
CA GLN A 61 7.25 16.06 -2.17
C GLN A 61 6.11 16.67 -1.37
N TYR A 62 5.89 16.12 -0.17
CA TYR A 62 5.02 16.68 0.85
C TYR A 62 5.73 16.66 2.21
N GLN A 63 6.14 17.83 2.71
CA GLN A 63 7.03 17.99 3.87
C GLN A 63 6.29 18.34 5.18
N ALA A 64 5.05 17.89 5.34
CA ALA A 64 4.29 18.09 6.58
C ALA A 64 4.47 16.90 7.55
N LEU A 65 4.21 17.11 8.84
CA LEU A 65 4.08 16.03 9.83
C LEU A 65 2.68 15.40 9.81
N LYS A 66 1.69 16.12 9.30
CA LYS A 66 0.29 15.67 9.26
C LYS A 66 0.09 14.72 8.08
N TYR A 67 -0.29 13.48 8.41
CA TYR A 67 -0.76 12.51 7.44
C TYR A 67 -2.10 12.94 6.85
N ASN A 68 -2.07 13.43 5.60
CA ASN A 68 -3.23 13.93 4.86
C ASN A 68 -3.40 13.15 3.54
N GLN A 69 -3.23 11.83 3.56
CA GLN A 69 -3.26 10.99 2.36
C GLN A 69 -4.53 11.19 1.53
N GLU A 70 -5.71 11.14 2.16
CA GLU A 70 -6.98 11.30 1.46
C GLU A 70 -7.04 12.60 0.65
N GLN A 71 -6.69 13.72 1.28
CA GLN A 71 -6.73 15.03 0.64
C GLN A 71 -5.74 15.13 -0.52
N LEU A 72 -4.50 14.65 -0.32
CA LEU A 72 -3.43 14.76 -1.31
C LEU A 72 -3.63 13.82 -2.50
N VAL A 73 -4.08 12.59 -2.26
CA VAL A 73 -4.40 11.63 -3.32
C VAL A 73 -5.55 12.15 -4.17
N ASN A 74 -6.63 12.66 -3.55
CA ASN A 74 -7.74 13.27 -4.31
C ASN A 74 -7.30 14.50 -5.12
N LEU A 75 -6.47 15.37 -4.53
CA LEU A 75 -5.95 16.55 -5.21
C LEU A 75 -5.12 16.16 -6.45
N LEU A 76 -4.15 15.26 -6.27
CA LEU A 76 -3.27 14.82 -7.35
C LEU A 76 -4.04 14.07 -8.43
N MET A 77 -4.95 13.16 -8.04
CA MET A 77 -5.81 12.43 -8.95
C MET A 77 -6.58 13.37 -9.88
N LYS A 78 -7.27 14.37 -9.32
CA LYS A 78 -8.03 15.38 -10.10
C LYS A 78 -7.14 16.19 -11.03
N GLN A 79 -5.95 16.58 -10.57
CA GLN A 79 -4.99 17.32 -11.40
C GLN A 79 -4.48 16.49 -12.59
N LEU A 80 -4.21 15.19 -12.39
CA LEU A 80 -3.71 14.30 -13.43
C LEU A 80 -4.76 14.05 -14.51
N VAL A 81 -5.98 13.66 -14.13
CA VAL A 81 -7.03 13.40 -15.13
C VAL A 81 -7.45 14.67 -15.86
N ALA A 82 -7.39 15.85 -15.23
CA ALA A 82 -7.64 17.12 -15.91
C ALA A 82 -6.54 17.51 -16.91
N LYS A 83 -5.30 17.07 -16.70
CA LYS A 83 -4.15 17.38 -17.56
C LYS A 83 -4.01 16.41 -18.74
N ASP A 84 -4.44 15.17 -18.55
CA ASP A 84 -4.29 14.10 -19.54
C ASP A 84 -5.62 13.37 -19.75
N GLU A 85 -6.25 13.65 -20.89
CA GLU A 85 -7.50 13.03 -21.32
C GLU A 85 -7.33 11.54 -21.65
N ALA A 86 -6.11 11.07 -21.89
CA ALA A 86 -5.85 9.66 -22.21
C ALA A 86 -5.93 8.75 -20.97
N ILE A 87 -5.87 9.27 -19.75
CA ILE A 87 -5.96 8.46 -18.52
C ILE A 87 -7.36 7.84 -18.41
N ASP A 88 -7.41 6.51 -18.47
CA ASP A 88 -8.65 5.71 -18.35
C ASP A 88 -8.89 5.24 -16.91
N PHE A 89 -7.85 4.82 -16.21
CA PHE A 89 -7.93 4.29 -14.85
C PHE A 89 -6.81 4.77 -13.94
N VAL A 90 -7.16 5.02 -12.68
CA VAL A 90 -6.24 5.37 -11.59
C VAL A 90 -6.27 4.27 -10.53
N PHE A 91 -5.10 3.81 -10.10
CA PHE A 91 -4.90 2.80 -9.08
C PHE A 91 -4.22 3.40 -7.84
N PRO A 92 -4.96 3.69 -6.76
CA PRO A 92 -4.34 4.02 -5.49
C PRO A 92 -3.65 2.79 -4.90
N LEU A 93 -2.36 2.91 -4.56
CA LEU A 93 -1.55 1.83 -4.02
C LEU A 93 -0.70 2.31 -2.85
N ASP A 94 -0.63 1.52 -1.79
CA ASP A 94 0.37 1.66 -0.73
C ASP A 94 1.67 0.94 -1.13
N ALA A 95 2.82 1.33 -0.57
CA ALA A 95 4.14 0.83 -1.02
C ALA A 95 4.35 -0.67 -0.79
N ASP A 96 3.53 -1.30 0.05
CA ASP A 96 3.53 -2.73 0.33
C ASP A 96 2.44 -3.50 -0.43
N GLU A 97 1.80 -2.86 -1.41
CA GLU A 97 0.74 -3.41 -2.26
C GLU A 97 1.21 -3.62 -3.71
N PHE A 98 0.97 -4.82 -4.24
CA PHE A 98 1.46 -5.27 -5.54
C PHE A 98 0.32 -5.85 -6.37
N ILE A 99 0.02 -5.25 -7.52
CA ILE A 99 -1.06 -5.73 -8.38
C ILE A 99 -0.67 -7.09 -8.96
N SER A 100 -1.47 -8.11 -8.70
CA SER A 100 -1.30 -9.43 -9.30
C SER A 100 -2.26 -9.58 -10.47
N CYS A 101 -1.71 -9.64 -11.68
CA CYS A 101 -2.44 -9.95 -12.90
C CYS A 101 -1.51 -10.68 -13.90
N PRO A 102 -1.98 -11.70 -14.64
CA PRO A 102 -1.13 -12.45 -15.56
C PRO A 102 -0.46 -11.61 -16.65
N SER A 103 -1.07 -10.50 -17.07
CA SER A 103 -0.52 -9.59 -18.08
C SER A 103 -1.28 -8.26 -18.11
N ARG A 104 -0.66 -7.23 -18.70
CA ARG A 104 -1.32 -5.95 -19.02
C ARG A 104 -2.60 -6.13 -19.84
N ILE A 105 -2.57 -7.00 -20.85
CA ILE A 105 -3.74 -7.28 -21.70
C ILE A 105 -4.88 -7.88 -20.88
N MET A 106 -4.58 -8.84 -19.99
CA MET A 106 -5.58 -9.44 -19.11
C MET A 106 -6.14 -8.41 -18.12
N LEU A 107 -5.29 -7.52 -17.59
CA LEU A 107 -5.76 -6.43 -16.73
C LEU A 107 -6.76 -5.55 -17.47
N GLU A 108 -6.45 -5.09 -18.69
CA GLU A 108 -7.36 -4.26 -19.47
C GLU A 108 -8.71 -4.92 -19.77
N GLN A 109 -8.71 -6.23 -20.04
CA GLN A 109 -9.94 -7.01 -20.24
C GLN A 109 -10.76 -7.13 -18.95
N LEU A 110 -10.11 -7.33 -17.80
CA LEU A 110 -10.79 -7.38 -16.51
C LEU A 110 -11.36 -6.01 -16.13
N LEU A 111 -10.69 -4.91 -16.47
CA LEU A 111 -11.21 -3.56 -16.25
C LEU A 111 -12.51 -3.28 -17.01
N ASP A 112 -12.70 -3.88 -18.20
CA ASP A 112 -13.97 -3.77 -18.94
C ASP A 112 -15.15 -4.40 -18.19
N VAL A 113 -14.89 -5.38 -17.30
CA VAL A 113 -15.93 -6.05 -16.49
C VAL A 113 -16.51 -5.13 -15.41
N ILE A 114 -15.81 -4.04 -15.04
CA ILE A 114 -16.29 -3.10 -14.02
C ILE A 114 -17.67 -2.54 -14.41
N GLY A 115 -17.87 -2.28 -15.70
CA GLY A 115 -19.12 -1.74 -16.24
C GLY A 115 -19.27 -0.23 -16.03
N GLU A 116 -20.34 0.33 -16.61
CA GLU A 116 -20.62 1.76 -16.54
C GLU A 116 -21.09 2.18 -15.14
N ASN A 117 -20.76 3.42 -14.74
CA ASN A 117 -21.19 4.04 -13.47
C ASN A 117 -20.83 3.22 -12.22
N ARG A 118 -19.77 2.39 -12.30
CA ARG A 118 -19.21 1.64 -11.19
C ARG A 118 -17.71 1.86 -11.11
N ILE A 119 -17.17 1.77 -9.90
CA ILE A 119 -15.73 1.65 -9.66
C ILE A 119 -15.35 0.17 -9.51
N GLY A 120 -14.11 -0.18 -9.82
CA GLY A 120 -13.61 -1.51 -9.49
C GLY A 120 -13.19 -1.59 -8.01
N MET A 121 -13.21 -2.79 -7.47
CA MET A 121 -12.60 -3.12 -6.19
C MET A 121 -11.90 -4.46 -6.29
N TYR A 122 -10.76 -4.62 -5.62
CA TYR A 122 -10.04 -5.88 -5.50
C TYR A 122 -9.57 -6.08 -4.06
N LEU A 123 -9.38 -7.35 -3.68
CA LEU A 123 -9.05 -7.73 -2.30
C LEU A 123 -7.56 -8.03 -2.14
N TRP A 124 -7.06 -7.79 -0.94
CA TRP A 124 -5.74 -8.24 -0.53
C TRP A 124 -5.62 -9.76 -0.53
N ARG A 125 -4.40 -10.23 -0.80
CA ARG A 125 -3.88 -11.50 -0.30
C ARG A 125 -2.60 -11.19 0.45
N GLY A 126 -2.67 -11.20 1.78
CA GLY A 126 -1.55 -10.88 2.64
C GLY A 126 -0.53 -12.02 2.68
N TYR A 127 0.74 -11.70 2.64
CA TYR A 127 1.83 -12.66 2.74
C TYR A 127 2.39 -12.73 4.17
N LEU A 128 2.76 -13.95 4.59
CA LEU A 128 3.45 -14.18 5.86
C LEU A 128 4.97 -14.19 5.65
N PRO A 129 5.74 -13.55 6.54
CA PRO A 129 7.20 -13.55 6.44
C PRO A 129 7.80 -14.94 6.66
N THR A 130 8.85 -15.24 5.92
CA THR A 130 9.59 -16.52 5.98
C THR A 130 10.91 -16.42 6.75
N SER A 131 11.34 -15.19 7.10
CA SER A 131 12.56 -14.91 7.84
C SER A 131 12.41 -13.64 8.69
N LEU A 132 13.24 -13.51 9.73
CA LEU A 132 13.41 -12.27 10.49
C LEU A 132 14.26 -11.25 9.75
N GLN A 133 15.17 -11.73 8.88
CA GLN A 133 16.07 -10.89 8.11
C GLN A 133 15.38 -10.40 6.84
N TYR A 134 15.68 -9.16 6.46
CA TYR A 134 15.23 -8.63 5.19
C TYR A 134 15.81 -9.41 4.02
N ASN A 135 14.97 -9.71 3.04
CA ASN A 135 15.39 -10.27 1.77
C ASN A 135 14.76 -9.46 0.62
N PRO A 136 15.55 -8.90 -0.30
CA PRO A 136 15.02 -8.13 -1.44
C PRO A 136 14.10 -8.94 -2.36
N ASP A 137 14.25 -10.27 -2.38
CA ASP A 137 13.46 -11.19 -3.18
C ASP A 137 12.18 -11.69 -2.46
N PHE A 138 11.69 -10.98 -1.43
CA PHE A 138 10.49 -11.37 -0.67
C PHE A 138 9.27 -11.66 -1.57
N THR A 139 9.16 -11.03 -2.74
CA THR A 139 8.08 -11.27 -3.73
C THR A 139 8.10 -12.67 -4.35
N THR A 140 9.24 -13.36 -4.31
CA THR A 140 9.40 -14.75 -4.76
C THR A 140 9.54 -15.74 -3.60
N GLN A 141 10.02 -15.28 -2.45
CA GLN A 141 10.28 -16.14 -1.30
C GLN A 141 9.10 -16.34 -0.37
N PHE A 142 8.26 -15.31 -0.20
CA PHE A 142 7.08 -15.46 0.65
C PHE A 142 6.05 -16.23 -0.17
N THR A 143 5.82 -17.49 0.19
CA THR A 143 4.91 -18.38 -0.52
C THR A 143 3.57 -18.53 0.19
N GLU A 144 3.50 -18.23 1.49
CA GLU A 144 2.30 -18.43 2.29
C GLU A 144 1.42 -17.18 2.29
N GLN A 145 0.26 -17.29 1.65
CA GLN A 145 -0.78 -16.26 1.68
C GLN A 145 -1.71 -16.55 2.86
N ARG A 146 -1.84 -15.60 3.77
CA ARG A 146 -2.68 -15.74 4.96
C ARG A 146 -4.14 -15.95 4.60
N LEU A 147 -4.88 -16.58 5.51
CA LEU A 147 -6.33 -16.61 5.45
C LEU A 147 -6.85 -15.23 5.87
N GLU A 148 -7.36 -14.46 4.90
CA GLU A 148 -8.01 -13.18 5.19
C GLU A 148 -9.32 -13.41 5.95
N THR A 149 -9.48 -12.70 7.08
CA THR A 149 -10.69 -12.75 7.91
C THR A 149 -11.45 -11.43 7.96
N LEU A 150 -10.79 -10.34 7.55
CA LEU A 150 -11.40 -9.05 7.29
C LEU A 150 -11.00 -8.59 5.90
N PHE A 151 -11.98 -8.28 5.07
CA PHE A 151 -11.74 -7.92 3.68
C PHE A 151 -11.80 -6.42 3.54
N THR A 152 -10.62 -5.83 3.40
CA THR A 152 -10.48 -4.41 3.14
C THR A 152 -10.17 -4.25 1.66
N PRO A 153 -11.14 -3.82 0.82
CA PRO A 153 -10.90 -3.67 -0.61
C PRO A 153 -10.00 -2.46 -0.88
N LYS A 154 -9.33 -2.44 -2.04
CA LYS A 154 -8.82 -1.21 -2.64
C LYS A 154 -9.61 -0.88 -3.89
N VAL A 155 -9.79 0.41 -4.16
CA VAL A 155 -10.53 0.87 -5.34
C VAL A 155 -9.67 0.84 -6.59
N ILE A 156 -10.34 0.61 -7.72
CA ILE A 156 -9.83 0.83 -9.07
C ILE A 156 -10.73 1.89 -9.70
N ILE A 157 -10.15 3.03 -10.07
CA ILE A 157 -10.91 4.26 -10.31
C ILE A 157 -10.97 4.53 -11.80
N PRO A 158 -12.11 4.31 -12.48
CA PRO A 158 -12.29 4.79 -13.84
C PRO A 158 -12.28 6.32 -13.89
N ARG A 159 -11.90 6.88 -15.04
CA ARG A 159 -11.78 8.32 -15.28
C ARG A 159 -12.94 9.15 -14.73
N TRP A 160 -14.18 8.78 -15.08
CA TRP A 160 -15.37 9.54 -14.66
C TRP A 160 -15.45 9.69 -13.13
N ALA A 161 -15.03 8.66 -12.39
CA ALA A 161 -15.02 8.68 -10.92
C ALA A 161 -13.85 9.50 -10.38
N ALA A 162 -12.68 9.45 -11.03
CA ALA A 162 -11.55 10.31 -10.69
C ALA A 162 -11.87 11.81 -10.85
N GLU A 163 -12.71 12.17 -11.82
CA GLU A 163 -13.14 13.55 -12.08
C GLU A 163 -14.21 14.04 -11.09
N SER A 164 -15.14 13.17 -10.69
CA SER A 164 -16.39 13.57 -10.03
C SER A 164 -16.57 13.08 -8.59
N CYS A 165 -15.80 12.09 -8.16
CA CYS A 165 -15.90 11.45 -6.85
C CYS A 165 -14.64 11.72 -6.01
N SER A 166 -14.67 11.31 -4.74
CA SER A 166 -13.51 11.39 -3.85
C SER A 166 -13.21 10.04 -3.20
N VAL A 167 -11.95 9.61 -3.22
CA VAL A 167 -11.51 8.47 -2.40
C VAL A 167 -11.55 8.83 -0.93
N ILE A 168 -11.86 7.86 -0.08
CA ILE A 168 -11.88 8.02 1.39
C ILE A 168 -10.87 7.08 2.02
N ILE A 169 -10.29 7.50 3.16
CA ILE A 169 -9.45 6.76 4.13
C ILE A 169 -8.91 5.43 3.60
N GLY A 170 -7.61 5.39 3.31
CA GLY A 170 -6.95 4.18 2.81
C GLY A 170 -7.34 3.79 1.37
N CYS A 171 -8.13 4.61 0.67
CA CYS A 171 -8.61 4.34 -0.69
C CYS A 171 -9.43 3.05 -0.81
N HIS A 172 -10.25 2.77 0.21
CA HIS A 172 -11.06 1.54 0.26
C HIS A 172 -12.42 1.67 -0.44
N TYR A 173 -12.91 2.90 -0.59
CA TYR A 173 -14.14 3.21 -1.33
C TYR A 173 -14.12 4.67 -1.79
N MET A 174 -15.10 5.05 -2.61
CA MET A 174 -15.30 6.43 -3.06
C MET A 174 -16.68 6.95 -2.64
N LEU A 175 -16.76 8.26 -2.43
CA LEU A 175 -18.01 8.99 -2.27
C LEU A 175 -18.28 9.86 -3.49
N ASP A 176 -19.55 9.91 -3.91
CA ASP A 176 -20.02 10.88 -4.89
C ASP A 176 -20.15 12.29 -4.27
N LYS A 177 -20.51 13.27 -5.09
CA LYS A 177 -20.71 14.68 -4.69
C LYS A 177 -21.77 14.87 -3.60
N ASP A 178 -22.70 13.93 -3.48
CA ASP A 178 -23.82 13.96 -2.53
C ASP A 178 -23.46 13.20 -1.23
N GLY A 179 -22.23 12.67 -1.14
CA GLY A 179 -21.72 11.93 0.02
C GLY A 179 -22.13 10.47 0.05
N ASN A 180 -22.70 9.92 -1.03
CA ASN A 180 -23.09 8.51 -1.09
C ASN A 180 -21.94 7.63 -1.56
N LYS A 181 -21.87 6.40 -1.05
CA LYS A 181 -20.90 5.40 -1.52
C LYS A 181 -21.15 5.05 -2.97
N VAL A 182 -20.10 5.15 -3.79
CA VAL A 182 -20.17 4.83 -5.22
C VAL A 182 -20.35 3.32 -5.40
N LYS A 183 -21.20 2.95 -6.36
CA LYS A 183 -21.45 1.55 -6.73
C LYS A 183 -20.16 0.88 -7.20
N SER A 184 -19.94 -0.38 -6.82
CA SER A 184 -18.70 -1.08 -7.16
C SER A 184 -18.90 -2.39 -7.90
N THR A 185 -17.83 -2.86 -8.54
CA THR A 185 -17.66 -4.23 -9.03
C THR A 185 -16.45 -4.83 -8.34
N LEU A 186 -16.66 -5.87 -7.55
CA LEU A 186 -15.64 -6.52 -6.73
C LEU A 186 -15.04 -7.72 -7.47
N PHE A 187 -13.74 -7.66 -7.72
CA PHE A 187 -12.90 -8.78 -8.12
C PHE A 187 -12.46 -9.57 -6.89
N HIS A 188 -12.84 -10.84 -6.81
CA HIS A 188 -12.43 -11.72 -5.72
C HIS A 188 -12.44 -13.19 -6.14
N SER A 189 -11.70 -14.02 -5.39
CA SER A 189 -11.72 -15.48 -5.58
C SER A 189 -13.12 -16.05 -5.33
N PRO A 190 -13.58 -17.07 -6.09
CA PRO A 190 -14.86 -17.75 -5.84
C PRO A 190 -15.03 -18.27 -4.40
N ASN A 191 -13.93 -18.49 -3.68
CA ASN A 191 -13.93 -18.92 -2.28
C ASN A 191 -14.50 -17.88 -1.31
N TYR A 192 -14.69 -16.63 -1.73
CA TYR A 192 -15.14 -15.51 -0.89
C TYR A 192 -16.62 -15.11 -1.11
N ARG A 193 -17.45 -15.97 -1.72
CA ARG A 193 -18.89 -15.71 -1.91
C ARG A 193 -19.65 -15.39 -0.62
N GLY A 194 -19.21 -15.92 0.53
CA GLY A 194 -19.81 -15.63 1.83
C GLY A 194 -19.79 -14.14 2.23
N LEU A 195 -19.03 -13.30 1.53
CA LEU A 195 -18.93 -11.87 1.79
C LEU A 195 -19.87 -11.03 0.95
N HIS A 196 -20.53 -11.61 -0.05
CA HIS A 196 -21.33 -10.87 -1.02
C HIS A 196 -22.36 -9.96 -0.35
N SER A 197 -23.07 -10.46 0.66
CA SER A 197 -24.10 -9.70 1.36
C SER A 197 -23.58 -8.38 1.94
N TRP A 198 -22.41 -8.39 2.57
CA TRP A 198 -21.81 -7.18 3.14
C TRP A 198 -21.42 -6.18 2.05
N PHE A 199 -20.82 -6.64 0.96
CA PHE A 199 -20.45 -5.76 -0.16
C PHE A 199 -21.68 -5.21 -0.93
N ILE A 200 -22.75 -6.00 -1.05
CA ILE A 200 -24.03 -5.53 -1.62
C ILE A 200 -24.61 -4.42 -0.74
N GLU A 201 -24.69 -4.63 0.57
CA GLU A 201 -25.23 -3.65 1.51
C GLU A 201 -24.39 -2.37 1.53
N GLN A 202 -23.07 -2.48 1.58
CA GLN A 202 -22.18 -1.33 1.73
C GLN A 202 -21.94 -0.56 0.43
N PHE A 203 -21.90 -1.25 -0.72
CA PHE A 203 -21.43 -0.65 -1.98
C PHE A 203 -22.31 -0.97 -3.18
N SER A 204 -23.49 -1.57 -2.99
CA SER A 204 -24.34 -2.06 -4.09
C SER A 204 -23.53 -2.90 -5.08
N ALA A 205 -22.61 -3.72 -4.54
CA ALA A 205 -21.56 -4.36 -5.32
C ALA A 205 -22.11 -5.39 -6.33
N GLN A 206 -21.51 -5.42 -7.50
CA GLN A 206 -21.52 -6.56 -8.41
C GLN A 206 -20.22 -7.35 -8.25
N PHE A 207 -20.17 -8.59 -8.75
CA PHE A 207 -19.05 -9.50 -8.51
C PHE A 207 -18.48 -10.03 -9.81
N ALA A 208 -17.17 -9.90 -9.93
CA ALA A 208 -16.36 -10.52 -10.97
C ALA A 208 -15.49 -11.59 -10.32
N GLU A 209 -16.02 -12.81 -10.24
CA GLU A 209 -15.32 -13.92 -9.58
C GLU A 209 -14.10 -14.36 -10.40
N THR A 210 -12.90 -14.14 -9.86
CA THR A 210 -11.65 -14.43 -10.55
C THR A 210 -10.49 -14.62 -9.57
N ASN A 211 -9.52 -15.46 -9.95
CA ASN A 211 -8.22 -15.54 -9.30
C ASN A 211 -7.13 -14.75 -10.05
N LEU A 212 -7.50 -14.04 -11.11
CA LEU A 212 -6.56 -13.37 -12.02
C LEU A 212 -6.29 -11.91 -11.66
N LEU A 213 -7.08 -11.29 -10.78
CA LEU A 213 -6.85 -9.92 -10.32
C LEU A 213 -7.07 -9.82 -8.81
N TRP A 214 -6.01 -9.50 -8.11
CA TRP A 214 -5.98 -9.33 -6.66
C TRP A 214 -4.74 -8.50 -6.28
N LEU A 215 -4.65 -8.09 -5.02
CA LEU A 215 -3.59 -7.22 -4.54
C LEU A 215 -2.70 -7.98 -3.54
N GLY A 216 -1.46 -8.30 -3.92
CA GLY A 216 -0.49 -8.90 -3.00
C GLY A 216 -0.05 -7.88 -1.97
N HIS A 217 -0.16 -8.23 -0.68
CA HIS A 217 0.09 -7.30 0.40
C HIS A 217 1.17 -7.84 1.35
N PHE A 218 2.22 -7.06 1.57
CA PHE A 218 3.40 -7.44 2.35
C PHE A 218 3.60 -6.52 3.56
N PRO A 219 2.68 -6.57 4.56
CA PRO A 219 2.68 -5.60 5.66
C PRO A 219 3.95 -5.68 6.53
N ILE A 220 4.55 -6.87 6.61
CA ILE A 220 5.78 -7.15 7.35
C ILE A 220 6.72 -7.96 6.48
N ARG A 221 7.95 -7.47 6.30
CA ARG A 221 8.98 -8.09 5.44
C ARG A 221 10.23 -8.51 6.22
N SER A 222 10.45 -7.94 7.39
CA SER A 222 11.54 -8.29 8.30
C SER A 222 11.27 -7.74 9.70
N LEU A 223 12.01 -8.24 10.69
CA LEU A 223 11.96 -7.69 12.05
C LEU A 223 12.42 -6.23 12.08
N ASN A 224 13.51 -5.92 11.38
CA ASN A 224 14.04 -4.55 11.29
C ASN A 224 13.02 -3.59 10.65
N GLN A 225 12.37 -3.99 9.56
CA GLN A 225 11.32 -3.17 8.95
C GLN A 225 10.14 -2.95 9.92
N HIS A 226 9.75 -3.95 10.70
CA HIS A 226 8.69 -3.81 11.68
C HIS A 226 9.07 -2.85 12.83
N ILE A 227 10.27 -3.02 13.40
CA ILE A 227 10.81 -2.14 14.44
C ILE A 227 10.90 -0.69 13.93
N LYS A 228 11.39 -0.50 12.69
CA LYS A 228 11.45 0.81 12.02
C LYS A 228 10.08 1.50 12.04
N LYS A 229 9.02 0.81 11.58
CA LYS A 229 7.65 1.35 11.54
C LYS A 229 7.13 1.71 12.94
N ILE A 230 7.37 0.87 13.95
CA ILE A 230 6.92 1.14 15.32
C ILE A 230 7.63 2.35 15.92
N LEU A 231 8.96 2.42 15.82
CA LEU A 231 9.74 3.52 16.41
C LEU A 231 9.40 4.85 15.76
N GLU A 232 9.34 4.90 14.43
CA GLU A 232 8.95 6.11 13.71
C GLU A 232 7.57 6.60 14.14
N LYS A 233 6.57 5.71 14.12
CA LYS A 233 5.21 6.09 14.48
C LYS A 233 5.12 6.54 15.94
N SER A 234 5.84 5.88 16.85
CA SER A 234 5.86 6.24 18.27
C SER A 234 6.49 7.63 18.50
N ILE A 235 7.56 7.97 17.80
CA ILE A 235 8.18 9.30 17.86
C ILE A 235 7.21 10.37 17.33
N LEU A 236 6.57 10.11 16.18
CA LEU A 236 5.61 11.06 15.59
C LEU A 236 4.37 11.26 16.48
N ILE A 237 3.93 10.22 17.18
CA ILE A 237 2.85 10.30 18.18
C ILE A 237 3.29 11.13 19.38
N ALA A 238 4.47 10.86 19.95
CA ALA A 238 4.98 11.57 21.13
C ALA A 238 5.17 13.08 20.90
N ILE A 239 5.40 13.49 19.65
CA ILE A 239 5.56 14.90 19.26
C ILE A 239 4.22 15.58 18.96
N LYS A 240 3.19 14.82 18.59
CA LYS A 240 1.84 15.36 18.39
C LYS A 240 1.13 15.49 19.73
N ASP A 241 0.87 16.73 20.14
CA ASP A 241 0.15 17.11 21.36
C ASP A 241 -1.13 16.26 21.58
N GLY A 242 -1.02 15.19 22.37
CA GLY A 242 -2.15 14.45 22.96
C GLY A 242 -2.83 13.37 22.12
N SER A 243 -2.31 12.97 20.94
CA SER A 243 -2.87 11.79 20.25
C SER A 243 -2.34 10.50 20.86
N THR A 244 -3.21 9.61 21.33
CA THR A 244 -2.83 8.25 21.78
C THR A 244 -3.23 7.22 20.74
N ASP A 245 -2.35 6.28 20.42
CA ASP A 245 -2.67 5.12 19.59
C ASP A 245 -2.27 3.84 20.34
N ILE A 246 -3.20 3.37 21.18
CA ILE A 246 -3.01 2.29 22.16
C ILE A 246 -2.41 1.04 21.50
N ALA A 247 -2.81 0.73 20.26
CA ALA A 247 -2.31 -0.44 19.55
C ALA A 247 -0.79 -0.34 19.28
N TRP A 248 -0.30 0.85 18.91
CA TRP A 248 1.12 1.07 18.62
C TRP A 248 1.94 1.22 19.90
N GLU A 249 1.37 1.84 20.92
CA GLU A 249 1.99 1.91 22.25
C GLU A 249 2.19 0.52 22.85
N ASN A 250 1.20 -0.36 22.76
CA ASN A 250 1.30 -1.73 23.23
C ASN A 250 2.38 -2.52 22.49
N GLN A 251 2.43 -2.42 21.16
CA GLN A 251 3.49 -3.08 20.37
C GLN A 251 4.88 -2.57 20.74
N LEU A 252 5.05 -1.26 20.97
CA LEU A 252 6.33 -0.73 21.43
C LEU A 252 6.72 -1.28 22.82
N ARG A 253 5.78 -1.34 23.77
CA ARG A 253 6.02 -1.89 25.10
C ARG A 253 6.44 -3.36 25.03
N GLU A 254 5.70 -4.17 24.28
CA GLU A 254 6.03 -5.59 24.07
C GLU A 254 7.41 -5.77 23.45
N LEU A 255 7.79 -4.94 22.47
CA LEU A 255 9.14 -4.98 21.90
C LEU A 255 10.21 -4.61 22.93
N LEU A 256 9.98 -3.56 23.74
CA LEU A 256 10.94 -3.13 24.76
C LEU A 256 11.12 -4.17 25.87
N ASP A 257 10.02 -4.77 26.34
CA ASP A 257 10.03 -5.82 27.37
C ASP A 257 10.83 -7.06 26.90
N ASN A 258 10.82 -7.32 25.59
CA ASN A 258 11.59 -8.39 24.96
C ASN A 258 12.98 -7.96 24.44
N GLY A 259 13.44 -6.75 24.77
CA GLY A 259 14.77 -6.25 24.38
C GLY A 259 14.93 -6.04 22.87
N MET A 260 13.87 -5.61 22.19
CA MET A 260 13.77 -5.40 20.74
C MET A 260 13.98 -6.68 19.92
N LYS A 261 13.70 -7.84 20.52
CA LYS A 261 13.80 -9.16 19.88
C LYS A 261 12.42 -9.77 19.71
N MET A 262 12.30 -10.61 18.69
CA MET A 262 11.08 -11.32 18.34
C MET A 262 11.48 -12.59 17.59
N ASP A 263 10.75 -13.68 17.80
CA ASP A 263 10.94 -14.88 16.99
C ASP A 263 10.12 -14.80 15.68
N LEU A 264 10.34 -15.75 14.76
CA LEU A 264 9.66 -15.73 13.48
C LEU A 264 8.15 -15.98 13.62
N ASN A 265 7.71 -16.77 14.61
CA ASN A 265 6.29 -17.06 14.80
C ASN A 265 5.54 -15.82 15.28
N ASP A 266 6.12 -15.06 16.20
CA ASP A 266 5.58 -13.79 16.66
C ASP A 266 5.46 -12.78 15.51
N LEU A 267 6.52 -12.63 14.70
CA LEU A 267 6.52 -11.73 13.55
C LEU A 267 5.44 -12.13 12.52
N ARG A 268 5.30 -13.43 12.28
CA ARG A 268 4.25 -13.99 11.41
C ARG A 268 2.87 -13.75 11.99
N LEU A 269 2.69 -13.88 13.30
CA LEU A 269 1.41 -13.65 13.96
C LEU A 269 0.99 -12.19 13.88
N LEU A 270 1.93 -11.26 13.99
CA LEU A 270 1.68 -9.83 13.73
C LEU A 270 1.28 -9.59 12.28
N ALA A 271 1.98 -10.21 11.32
CA ALA A 271 1.63 -10.14 9.90
C ALA A 271 0.24 -10.73 9.63
N TYR A 272 -0.13 -11.84 10.28
CA TYR A 272 -1.45 -12.47 10.17
C TYR A 272 -2.55 -11.58 10.74
N ARG A 273 -2.30 -10.95 11.89
CA ARG A 273 -3.26 -10.10 12.60
C ARG A 273 -3.38 -8.68 12.04
N TYR A 274 -2.49 -8.28 11.13
CA TYR A 274 -2.54 -6.96 10.50
C TYR A 274 -3.90 -6.75 9.80
N ARG A 275 -4.69 -5.79 10.29
CA ARG A 275 -6.05 -5.52 9.80
C ARG A 275 -6.96 -6.77 9.83
N ALA A 276 -6.80 -7.65 10.81
CA ALA A 276 -7.61 -8.86 10.92
C ALA A 276 -8.89 -8.64 11.76
N GLY A 277 -9.89 -9.51 11.55
CA GLY A 277 -11.11 -9.52 12.36
C GLY A 277 -10.86 -10.01 13.80
N SER A 278 -11.81 -9.75 14.70
CA SER A 278 -11.70 -10.11 16.13
C SER A 278 -11.32 -11.57 16.37
N THR A 279 -11.89 -12.51 15.59
CA THR A 279 -11.58 -13.94 15.70
C THR A 279 -10.11 -14.27 15.40
N SER A 280 -9.46 -13.56 14.47
CA SER A 280 -8.03 -13.76 14.18
C SER A 280 -7.12 -13.15 15.23
N LEU A 281 -7.58 -12.12 15.95
CA LEU A 281 -6.83 -11.52 17.04
C LEU A 281 -6.66 -12.49 18.22
N GLU A 282 -7.61 -13.40 18.41
CA GLU A 282 -7.60 -14.43 19.46
C GLU A 282 -6.86 -15.71 19.04
N ASP A 283 -6.64 -15.92 17.73
CA ASP A 283 -6.00 -17.13 17.23
C ASP A 283 -4.50 -17.15 17.58
N PRO A 284 -3.98 -18.17 18.28
CA PRO A 284 -2.56 -18.26 18.60
C PRO A 284 -1.69 -18.65 17.39
N HIS A 285 -2.30 -19.05 16.27
CA HIS A 285 -1.58 -19.55 15.12
C HIS A 285 -2.00 -18.86 13.82
N CYS A 286 -1.03 -18.71 12.91
CA CYS A 286 -1.30 -18.23 11.56
C CYS A 286 -2.08 -19.28 10.76
N LYS A 287 -3.06 -18.84 9.99
CA LYS A 287 -3.76 -19.69 9.02
C LYS A 287 -3.38 -19.27 7.60
N VAL A 288 -3.11 -20.25 6.75
CA VAL A 288 -2.69 -20.06 5.35
C VAL A 288 -3.81 -20.53 4.43
N SER A 289 -4.14 -19.73 3.42
CA SER A 289 -5.16 -20.06 2.42
C SER A 289 -4.57 -20.56 1.10
N HIS A 290 -3.37 -20.09 0.74
CA HIS A 290 -2.69 -20.47 -0.51
C HIS A 290 -1.17 -20.54 -0.30
N TYR A 291 -0.52 -21.39 -1.09
CA TYR A 291 0.94 -21.57 -1.11
C TYR A 291 1.48 -21.20 -2.51
N GLU A 292 1.58 -19.91 -2.79
CA GLU A 292 2.07 -19.39 -4.07
C GLU A 292 2.75 -18.02 -3.87
N PRO A 293 4.00 -17.85 -4.34
CA PRO A 293 4.65 -16.54 -4.31
C PRO A 293 3.98 -15.56 -5.28
N LEU A 294 4.12 -14.27 -5.02
CA LEU A 294 3.57 -13.26 -5.94
C LEU A 294 4.23 -13.35 -7.32
N ARG A 295 5.55 -13.56 -7.34
CA ARG A 295 6.36 -13.66 -8.56
C ARG A 295 7.04 -15.01 -8.67
N LYS A 296 7.14 -15.52 -9.90
CA LYS A 296 7.92 -16.74 -10.21
C LYS A 296 9.41 -16.47 -10.44
N LYS A 297 9.78 -15.21 -10.68
CA LYS A 297 11.15 -14.76 -10.95
C LYS A 297 11.46 -13.52 -10.13
N PRO A 298 12.69 -13.41 -9.59
CA PRO A 298 13.09 -12.24 -8.82
C PRO A 298 13.11 -10.99 -9.70
N LEU A 299 12.94 -9.84 -9.05
CA LEU A 299 13.13 -8.54 -9.70
C LEU A 299 14.63 -8.24 -9.76
N THR A 300 15.07 -7.55 -10.81
CA THR A 300 16.42 -6.98 -10.83
C THR A 300 16.40 -5.66 -10.07
N LEU A 301 16.82 -5.70 -8.80
CA LEU A 301 16.98 -4.50 -7.98
C LEU A 301 18.40 -3.94 -8.09
N LYS A 302 18.54 -2.62 -8.18
CA LYS A 302 19.81 -1.90 -8.37
C LYS A 302 20.13 -0.96 -7.21
N TYR A 303 19.10 -0.45 -6.53
CA TYR A 303 19.20 0.69 -5.63
C TYR A 303 18.80 0.37 -4.19
N THR A 304 17.93 -0.62 -3.97
CA THR A 304 17.65 -1.15 -2.64
C THR A 304 18.89 -1.85 -2.08
N SER A 305 19.41 -1.35 -0.95
CA SER A 305 20.58 -1.95 -0.30
C SER A 305 20.18 -3.05 0.70
N PRO A 306 21.09 -3.98 1.05
CA PRO A 306 20.86 -4.97 2.09
C PRO A 306 20.59 -4.38 3.48
N GLU A 307 21.10 -3.18 3.75
CA GLU A 307 20.86 -2.41 4.97
C GLU A 307 19.50 -1.68 4.96
N ALA A 308 18.74 -1.75 3.86
CA ALA A 308 17.41 -1.18 3.79
C ALA A 308 16.52 -1.77 4.90
N GLY A 309 15.93 -0.87 5.70
CA GLY A 309 15.14 -1.25 6.87
C GLY A 309 15.87 -1.19 8.21
N ASP A 310 17.16 -0.81 8.31
CA ASP A 310 17.80 -0.54 9.61
C ASP A 310 17.00 0.52 10.40
N PRO A 311 16.43 0.17 11.57
CA PRO A 311 15.66 1.11 12.37
C PRO A 311 16.50 2.29 12.89
N LEU A 312 17.77 2.05 13.24
CA LEU A 312 18.60 3.06 13.91
C LEU A 312 18.94 4.22 12.97
N MET A 313 19.29 3.91 11.73
CA MET A 313 19.55 4.92 10.71
C MET A 313 18.32 5.77 10.44
N THR A 314 17.17 5.13 10.25
CA THR A 314 15.89 5.81 9.98
C THR A 314 15.50 6.72 11.13
N VAL A 315 15.57 6.23 12.37
CA VAL A 315 15.26 6.99 13.58
C VAL A 315 16.25 8.14 13.78
N GLY A 316 17.54 7.92 13.56
CA GLY A 316 18.57 8.95 13.66
C GLY A 316 18.31 10.12 12.71
N HIS A 317 18.00 9.82 11.43
CA HIS A 317 17.64 10.84 10.45
C HIS A 317 16.32 11.54 10.80
N LEU A 318 15.31 10.81 11.30
CA LEU A 318 14.05 11.40 11.75
C LEU A 318 14.28 12.39 12.89
N VAL A 319 15.10 12.03 13.89
CA VAL A 319 15.46 12.93 15.00
C VAL A 319 16.14 14.19 14.49
N LEU A 320 17.09 14.08 13.55
CA LEU A 320 17.74 15.25 12.94
C LEU A 320 16.74 16.13 12.19
N ALA A 321 15.83 15.53 11.40
CA ALA A 321 14.80 16.26 10.67
C ALA A 321 13.90 17.06 11.61
N LEU A 322 13.46 16.44 12.71
CA LEU A 322 12.65 17.09 13.74
C LEU A 322 13.43 18.21 14.46
N ALA A 323 14.69 17.97 14.82
CA ALA A 323 15.54 18.95 15.51
C ALA A 323 15.88 20.17 14.64
N SER A 324 16.01 19.97 13.32
CA SER A 324 16.23 21.07 12.36
C SER A 324 15.02 21.99 12.18
N GLY A 325 13.90 21.68 12.85
CA GLY A 325 12.69 22.47 12.81
C GLY A 325 12.05 22.44 11.43
N ALA A 326 11.96 21.26 10.80
CA ALA A 326 11.18 21.05 9.58
C ALA A 326 9.77 21.65 9.78
N LYS A 327 9.62 22.89 9.31
CA LYS A 327 8.41 23.68 9.48
C LYS A 327 7.36 23.06 8.58
N ASP A 328 6.16 22.90 9.13
CA ASP A 328 4.97 22.45 8.41
C ASP A 328 4.83 23.29 7.13
N SER A 329 5.22 22.74 5.99
CA SER A 329 5.11 23.44 4.72
C SER A 329 3.64 23.45 4.34
N SER A 330 3.08 24.62 4.06
CA SER A 330 1.69 24.77 3.63
C SER A 330 1.36 23.85 2.45
N LEU A 331 0.55 22.81 2.67
CA LEU A 331 -0.32 22.05 1.73
C LEU A 331 0.08 21.91 0.24
N GLY A 332 1.36 21.96 -0.09
CA GLY A 332 1.86 22.05 -1.47
C GLY A 332 2.66 20.83 -1.86
N LEU A 333 2.21 20.13 -2.90
CA LEU A 333 3.02 19.14 -3.60
C LEU A 333 4.06 19.88 -4.44
N LYS A 334 5.34 19.57 -4.26
CA LYS A 334 6.43 20.06 -5.13
C LYS A 334 6.92 18.92 -6.01
N ALA A 335 6.83 19.09 -7.33
CA ALA A 335 7.43 18.13 -8.26
C ALA A 335 8.96 18.16 -8.12
N VAL A 336 9.57 16.97 -8.21
CA VAL A 336 11.02 16.76 -8.19
C VAL A 336 11.49 16.28 -9.54
#